data_AF-A0A7S3AZP3-F1
#
_entry.id   AF-A0A7S3AZP3-F1
#
_cell.length_a   1.000
_cell.length_b   1.000
_cell.length_c   1.000
_cell.angle_alpha   90.00
_cell.angle_beta   90.00
_cell.angle_gamma   90.00
#
_symmetry.space_group_name_H-M   'P 1'
#
loop_
_entity.id
_entity.type
_entity.pdbx_description
1 polymer ?
#
loop_
_entity_poly.entity_id
_entity_poly.type
_entity_poly.pdbx_seq_one_letter_code
_entity_poly.pdbx_strand_id
1 'polypeptide(L)'
;MAGNPICRQIPWSKDDELLLAWREGRTGYPWIDAAMTQLRQEGWIHHLARHAVACFLTRGDLWQSWEKGAAVFDELLLDADPAINYGNWMWLSCSCFFYQYFRCYSPVAFPKKYDKEGDYVRYWLPALRKFPAKYIYEPWKAPIADQKAAGCIIGTDYPKPIVIHETVSKANMEKMAKAYAAHKEAAAGASGSGTGGGGDPEGGGGGAAKGSNGKRPMKQQTLPVPKKR
;
A
#
# COMPACT_ATOMS: atom_id res chain seq x y z
N MET A 1 3.30 4.16 -15.93
CA MET A 1 2.12 4.97 -15.54
C MET A 1 1.67 5.87 -16.68
N ALA A 2 2.53 6.75 -17.19
CA ALA A 2 2.23 7.55 -18.37
C ALA A 2 1.88 6.65 -19.57
N GLY A 3 0.86 7.05 -20.35
CA GLY A 3 0.40 6.30 -21.53
C GLY A 3 -0.40 5.02 -21.23
N ASN A 4 -0.57 4.63 -19.96
CA ASN A 4 -1.39 3.47 -19.60
C ASN A 4 -2.86 3.90 -19.44
N PRO A 5 -3.80 3.44 -20.31
CA PRO A 5 -5.18 3.93 -20.34
C PRO A 5 -6.02 3.52 -19.14
N ILE A 6 -5.64 2.47 -18.41
CA ILE A 6 -6.35 2.01 -17.22
C ILE A 6 -5.77 2.59 -15.92
N CYS A 7 -4.61 3.24 -15.99
CA CYS A 7 -3.88 3.72 -14.83
C CYS A 7 -4.19 5.20 -14.58
N ARG A 8 -4.64 5.52 -13.36
CA ARG A 8 -4.79 6.90 -12.90
C ARG A 8 -3.43 7.60 -12.90
N GLN A 9 -3.41 8.83 -13.39
CA GLN A 9 -2.23 9.68 -13.39
C GLN A 9 -2.13 10.40 -12.04
N ILE A 10 -1.28 9.89 -11.17
CA ILE A 10 -1.06 10.44 -9.82
C ILE A 10 0.32 11.11 -9.82
N PRO A 11 0.45 12.36 -9.34
CA PRO A 11 1.72 13.07 -9.27
C PRO A 11 2.55 12.55 -8.09
N TRP A 12 3.14 11.37 -8.26
CA TRP A 12 4.06 10.76 -7.30
C TRP A 12 5.33 11.63 -7.15
N SER A 13 5.91 11.64 -5.95
CA SER A 13 7.20 12.28 -5.74
C SER A 13 8.35 11.43 -6.29
N LYS A 14 9.47 12.09 -6.53
CA LYS A 14 10.75 11.46 -6.81
C LYS A 14 11.69 11.81 -5.68
N ASP A 15 11.87 10.87 -4.76
CA ASP A 15 12.82 10.97 -3.66
C ASP A 15 13.61 9.67 -3.60
N ASP A 16 14.80 9.70 -4.19
CA ASP A 16 15.65 8.52 -4.34
C ASP A 16 16.22 8.05 -2.98
N GLU A 17 16.35 8.94 -1.99
CA GLU A 17 16.80 8.60 -0.64
C GLU A 17 15.73 7.82 0.13
N LEU A 18 14.47 8.28 0.09
CA LEU A 18 13.34 7.55 0.69
C LEU A 18 13.13 6.19 0.02
N LEU A 19 13.25 6.13 -1.31
CA LEU A 19 13.16 4.88 -2.05
C LEU A 19 14.28 3.90 -1.64
N LEU A 20 15.52 4.39 -1.52
CA LEU A 20 16.65 3.57 -1.09
C LEU A 20 16.46 3.05 0.33
N ALA A 21 16.04 3.92 1.27
CA ALA A 21 15.74 3.52 2.64
C ALA A 21 14.66 2.44 2.71
N TRP A 22 13.61 2.53 1.89
CA TRP A 22 12.59 1.48 1.77
C TRP A 22 13.15 0.19 1.18
N ARG A 23 13.87 0.27 0.05
CA ARG A 23 14.46 -0.89 -0.64
C ARG A 23 15.39 -1.67 0.28
N GLU A 24 16.18 -0.97 1.09
CA GLU A 24 17.17 -1.55 2.00
C GLU A 24 16.62 -1.88 3.39
N GLY A 25 15.33 -1.64 3.67
CA GLY A 25 14.75 -1.91 4.99
C GLY A 25 15.41 -1.08 6.10
N ARG A 26 15.61 0.21 5.84
CA ARG A 26 16.17 1.21 6.77
C ARG A 26 15.19 2.36 7.01
N THR A 27 13.89 2.08 6.97
CA THR A 27 12.83 3.08 7.16
C THR A 27 12.66 3.51 8.61
N GLY A 28 13.20 2.72 9.55
CA GLY A 28 12.98 2.93 10.98
C GLY A 28 11.63 2.41 11.47
N TYR A 29 10.83 1.78 10.58
CA TYR A 29 9.61 1.05 10.93
C TYR A 29 9.88 -0.46 10.92
N PRO A 30 10.00 -1.13 12.08
CA PRO A 30 10.52 -2.49 12.15
C PRO A 30 9.75 -3.52 11.35
N TRP A 31 8.43 -3.37 11.21
CA TRP A 31 7.62 -4.26 10.38
C TRP A 31 7.94 -4.14 8.88
N ILE A 32 8.10 -2.91 8.39
CA ILE A 32 8.44 -2.65 6.99
C ILE A 32 9.87 -3.12 6.72
N ASP A 33 10.78 -2.81 7.63
CA ASP A 33 12.19 -3.15 7.50
C ASP A 33 12.42 -4.67 7.57
N ALA A 34 11.70 -5.38 8.45
CA ALA A 34 11.72 -6.85 8.52
C ALA A 34 11.20 -7.48 7.24
N ALA A 35 10.08 -6.98 6.69
CA ALA A 35 9.52 -7.48 5.43
C ALA A 35 10.46 -7.24 4.24
N MET A 36 11.05 -6.05 4.14
CA MET A 36 12.00 -5.76 3.06
C MET A 36 13.30 -6.56 3.22
N THR A 37 13.71 -6.85 4.47
CA THR A 37 14.86 -7.72 4.75
C THR A 37 14.59 -9.17 4.38
N GLN A 38 13.42 -9.71 4.75
CA GLN A 38 12.98 -11.04 4.32
C GLN A 38 12.97 -11.14 2.80
N LEU A 39 12.37 -10.15 2.11
CA LEU A 39 12.30 -10.14 0.65
C LEU A 39 13.70 -10.22 0.01
N ARG A 40 14.67 -9.46 0.51
CA ARG A 40 16.04 -9.51 -0.02
C ARG A 40 16.78 -10.81 0.26
N GLN A 41 16.50 -11.46 1.40
CA GLN A 41 17.24 -12.66 1.81
C GLN A 41 16.63 -13.95 1.26
N GLU A 42 15.29 -14.04 1.20
CA GLU A 42 14.58 -15.26 0.81
C GLU A 42 13.90 -15.14 -0.55
N GLY A 43 13.75 -13.93 -1.08
CA GLY A 43 13.07 -13.69 -2.35
C GLY A 43 11.56 -13.93 -2.31
N TRP A 44 10.97 -14.08 -1.11
CA TRP A 44 9.53 -14.22 -0.94
C TRP A 44 9.05 -13.55 0.34
N ILE A 45 7.89 -12.91 0.28
CA ILE A 45 7.16 -12.40 1.45
C ILE A 45 5.67 -12.65 1.27
N HIS A 46 4.98 -12.92 2.39
CA HIS A 46 3.55 -13.18 2.41
C HIS A 46 2.76 -12.00 1.77
N HIS A 47 1.63 -12.30 1.11
CA HIS A 47 0.83 -11.28 0.41
C HIS A 47 0.46 -10.06 1.28
N LEU A 48 0.14 -10.27 2.55
CA LEU A 48 -0.15 -9.16 3.46
C LEU A 48 1.09 -8.29 3.80
N ALA A 49 2.29 -8.86 3.78
CA ALA A 49 3.52 -8.08 3.88
C ALA A 49 3.77 -7.27 2.59
N ARG A 50 3.50 -7.86 1.40
CA ARG A 50 3.52 -7.14 0.12
C ARG A 50 2.58 -5.92 0.16
N HIS A 51 1.36 -6.11 0.68
CA HIS A 51 0.40 -5.01 0.84
C HIS A 51 0.93 -3.90 1.76
N ALA A 52 1.53 -4.26 2.89
CA ALA A 52 2.06 -3.30 3.84
C ALA A 52 3.22 -2.48 3.24
N VAL A 53 4.21 -3.13 2.63
CA VAL A 53 5.37 -2.42 2.05
C VAL A 53 4.99 -1.60 0.82
N ALA A 54 4.05 -2.08 -0.01
CA ALA A 54 3.55 -1.32 -1.16
C ALA A 54 2.71 -0.11 -0.72
N CYS A 55 1.88 -0.27 0.31
CA CYS A 55 1.12 0.84 0.90
C CYS A 55 2.08 1.88 1.46
N PHE A 56 3.08 1.47 2.24
CA PHE A 56 4.07 2.38 2.83
C PHE A 56 4.84 3.17 1.77
N LEU A 57 5.33 2.51 0.72
CA LEU A 57 6.07 3.17 -0.36
C LEU A 57 5.21 4.19 -1.14
N THR A 58 3.94 3.85 -1.40
CA THR A 58 3.08 4.63 -2.31
C THR A 58 2.16 5.59 -1.54
N ARG A 59 0.85 5.33 -1.55
CA ARG A 59 -0.19 6.22 -1.02
C ARG A 59 -0.22 6.33 0.50
N GLY A 60 0.44 5.42 1.22
CA GLY A 60 0.46 5.39 2.67
C GLY A 60 1.38 6.47 3.22
N ASP A 61 2.67 6.39 2.90
CA ASP A 61 3.69 7.12 3.66
C ASP A 61 4.65 7.91 2.75
N LEU A 62 5.40 7.24 1.87
CA LEU A 62 6.52 7.86 1.15
C LEU A 62 6.16 8.57 -0.15
N TRP A 63 4.93 8.40 -0.65
CA TRP A 63 4.41 9.05 -1.86
C TRP A 63 5.22 8.77 -3.14
N GLN A 64 5.95 7.66 -3.21
CA GLN A 64 6.75 7.27 -4.37
C GLN A 64 5.89 6.51 -5.40
N SER A 65 6.31 6.54 -6.67
CA SER A 65 5.59 5.82 -7.73
C SER A 65 5.63 4.31 -7.49
N TRP A 66 4.48 3.67 -7.72
CA TRP A 66 4.35 2.21 -7.71
C TRP A 66 5.27 1.52 -8.73
N GLU A 67 5.69 2.23 -9.79
CA GLU A 67 6.63 1.72 -10.79
C GLU A 67 8.00 1.43 -10.17
N LYS A 68 8.42 2.24 -9.19
CA LYS A 68 9.69 2.03 -8.47
C LYS A 68 9.62 0.82 -7.56
N GLY A 69 8.47 0.62 -6.90
CA GLY A 69 8.20 -0.58 -6.12
C GLY A 69 8.15 -1.84 -6.96
N ALA A 70 7.49 -1.77 -8.12
CA ALA A 70 7.42 -2.87 -9.09
C ALA A 70 8.82 -3.29 -9.56
N ALA A 71 9.67 -2.33 -9.92
CA ALA A 71 11.05 -2.61 -10.33
C ALA A 71 11.88 -3.31 -9.23
N VAL A 72 11.70 -2.93 -7.96
CA VAL A 72 12.37 -3.61 -6.83
C VAL A 72 11.84 -5.03 -6.65
N PHE A 73 10.54 -5.24 -6.84
CA PHE A 73 9.95 -6.58 -6.75
C PHE A 73 10.35 -7.45 -7.96
N ASP A 74 10.48 -6.90 -9.16
CA ASP A 74 11.01 -7.62 -10.32
C ASP A 74 12.45 -8.13 -10.07
N GLU A 75 13.25 -7.38 -9.31
CA GLU A 75 14.62 -7.78 -8.96
C GLU A 75 14.68 -8.85 -7.87
N LEU A 76 13.84 -8.73 -6.83
CA LEU A 76 14.00 -9.51 -5.59
C LEU A 76 13.02 -10.68 -5.47
N LEU A 77 11.83 -10.56 -6.03
CA LEU A 77 10.73 -11.47 -5.72
C LEU A 77 10.73 -12.67 -6.68
N LEU A 78 10.96 -13.86 -6.15
CA LEU A 78 11.11 -15.10 -6.93
C LEU A 78 9.85 -15.51 -7.70
N ASP A 79 8.67 -15.13 -7.19
CA ASP A 79 7.38 -15.36 -7.84
C ASP A 79 6.86 -14.13 -8.60
N ALA A 80 7.74 -13.18 -8.95
CA ALA A 80 7.37 -12.07 -9.81
C ALA A 80 7.12 -12.55 -11.24
N ASP A 81 5.86 -12.44 -11.65
CA ASP A 81 5.45 -12.43 -13.04
C ASP A 81 5.10 -10.99 -13.46
N PRO A 82 5.52 -10.50 -14.64
CA PRO A 82 5.27 -9.12 -15.05
C PRO A 82 3.78 -8.71 -15.02
N ALA A 83 2.85 -9.58 -15.39
CA ALA A 83 1.43 -9.23 -15.33
C ALA A 83 0.95 -9.11 -13.88
N ILE A 84 1.36 -10.07 -13.04
CA ILE A 84 0.95 -10.15 -11.64
C ILE A 84 1.58 -9.01 -10.82
N ASN A 85 2.88 -8.74 -10.99
CA ASN A 85 3.60 -7.74 -10.23
C ASN A 85 3.04 -6.34 -10.51
N TYR A 86 3.01 -5.92 -11.78
CA TYR A 86 2.54 -4.59 -12.17
C TYR A 86 1.05 -4.41 -11.88
N GLY A 87 0.23 -5.46 -12.07
CA GLY A 87 -1.19 -5.46 -11.69
C GLY A 87 -1.40 -5.22 -10.20
N ASN A 88 -0.67 -5.95 -9.35
CA ASN A 88 -0.74 -5.78 -7.89
C ASN A 88 -0.22 -4.41 -7.42
N TRP A 89 0.84 -3.88 -8.02
CA TRP A 89 1.36 -2.55 -7.68
C TRP A 89 0.38 -1.44 -8.07
N MET A 90 -0.29 -1.54 -9.21
CA MET A 90 -1.37 -0.61 -9.57
C MET A 90 -2.59 -0.73 -8.63
N TRP A 91 -2.93 -1.96 -8.22
CA TRP A 91 -4.02 -2.21 -7.26
C TRP A 91 -3.71 -1.57 -5.90
N LEU A 92 -2.57 -1.87 -5.31
CA LEU A 92 -2.23 -1.48 -3.94
C LEU A 92 -1.99 0.03 -3.80
N SER A 93 -1.43 0.65 -4.83
CA SER A 93 -1.27 2.11 -4.92
C SER A 93 -2.58 2.85 -5.23
N CYS A 94 -3.67 2.11 -5.51
CA CYS A 94 -4.95 2.65 -5.96
C CYS A 94 -4.84 3.44 -7.27
N SER A 95 -3.90 3.06 -8.14
CA SER A 95 -3.80 3.58 -9.51
C SER A 95 -4.74 2.86 -10.47
N CYS A 96 -5.11 1.60 -10.21
CA CYS A 96 -6.10 0.85 -11.00
C CYS A 96 -6.77 -0.24 -10.13
N PHE A 97 -7.91 -0.78 -10.56
CA PHE A 97 -8.67 -1.92 -9.98
C PHE A 97 -9.27 -1.73 -8.58
N PHE A 98 -8.58 -1.01 -7.69
CA PHE A 98 -9.03 -0.71 -6.34
C PHE A 98 -8.91 0.78 -6.06
N TYR A 99 -9.99 1.35 -5.51
CA TYR A 99 -10.18 2.79 -5.47
C TYR A 99 -10.47 3.34 -4.06
N GLN A 100 -10.50 2.46 -3.05
CA GLN A 100 -10.67 2.86 -1.66
C GLN A 100 -9.32 3.27 -1.06
N TYR A 101 -8.74 4.36 -1.57
CA TYR A 101 -7.41 4.86 -1.18
C TYR A 101 -7.31 5.24 0.31
N PHE A 102 -8.43 5.41 0.99
CA PHE A 102 -8.50 5.65 2.44
C PHE A 102 -8.19 4.40 3.30
N ARG A 103 -8.15 3.20 2.71
CA ARG A 103 -7.79 1.96 3.43
C ARG A 103 -6.27 1.74 3.42
N CYS A 104 -5.53 2.52 4.19
CA CYS A 104 -4.08 2.37 4.35
C CYS A 104 -3.73 1.34 5.44
N TYR A 105 -2.58 0.67 5.28
CA TYR A 105 -1.98 -0.16 6.32
C TYR A 105 -1.16 0.72 7.26
N SER A 106 -1.39 0.61 8.56
CA SER A 106 -0.49 1.24 9.54
C SER A 106 0.77 0.40 9.68
N PRO A 107 1.98 0.97 9.53
CA PRO A 107 3.23 0.24 9.72
C PRO A 107 3.47 -0.21 11.16
N VAL A 108 2.65 0.27 12.12
CA VAL A 108 2.73 -0.06 13.55
C VAL A 108 1.53 -0.90 14.01
N ALA A 109 0.30 -0.47 13.72
CA ALA A 109 -0.90 -1.11 14.28
C ALA A 109 -1.30 -2.40 13.53
N PHE A 110 -0.91 -2.56 12.26
CA PHE A 110 -1.20 -3.77 11.50
C PHE A 110 -0.50 -5.02 12.05
N PRO A 111 0.84 -5.05 12.22
CA PRO A 111 1.54 -6.26 12.63
C PRO A 111 1.20 -6.69 14.06
N LYS A 112 0.94 -5.74 14.98
CA LYS A 112 0.51 -6.00 16.36
C LYS A 112 -0.74 -6.89 16.48
N LYS A 113 -1.57 -6.96 15.43
CA LYS A 113 -2.77 -7.80 15.41
C LYS A 113 -2.44 -9.29 15.27
N TYR A 114 -1.31 -9.62 14.65
CA TYR A 114 -0.95 -10.99 14.29
C TYR A 114 0.27 -11.50 15.06
N ASP A 115 1.23 -10.62 15.35
CA ASP A 115 2.45 -10.94 16.08
C ASP A 115 2.62 -9.93 17.21
N LYS A 116 2.12 -10.27 18.40
CA LYS A 116 2.13 -9.38 19.58
C LYS A 116 3.51 -9.25 20.21
N GLU A 117 4.31 -10.32 20.15
CA GLU A 117 5.65 -10.38 20.75
C GLU A 117 6.74 -9.80 19.83
N GLY A 118 6.41 -9.68 18.54
CA GLY A 118 7.29 -9.16 17.50
C GLY A 118 8.35 -10.16 17.08
N ASP A 119 8.06 -11.46 17.16
CA ASP A 119 9.02 -12.53 16.84
C ASP A 119 9.51 -12.45 15.40
N TYR A 120 8.63 -12.07 14.47
CA TYR A 120 8.99 -11.83 13.08
C TYR A 120 10.03 -10.71 12.95
N VAL A 121 9.83 -9.61 13.69
CA VAL A 121 10.78 -8.49 13.72
C VAL A 121 12.10 -8.91 14.35
N ARG A 122 12.09 -9.66 15.46
CA ARG A 122 13.30 -10.13 16.16
C ARG A 122 14.14 -11.07 15.31
N TYR A 123 13.49 -11.88 14.49
CA TYR A 123 14.14 -12.80 13.57
C TYR A 123 14.86 -12.03 12.46
N TRP A 124 14.13 -11.17 11.74
CA TRP A 124 14.66 -10.46 10.57
C TRP A 124 15.54 -9.25 10.90
N LEU A 125 15.36 -8.65 12.08
CA LEU A 125 16.13 -7.48 12.54
C LEU A 125 16.84 -7.80 13.87
N PRO A 126 18.00 -8.49 13.84
CA PRO A 126 18.73 -8.91 15.04
C PRO A 126 19.06 -7.79 16.02
N ALA A 127 19.27 -6.55 15.54
CA ALA A 127 19.51 -5.38 16.39
C ALA A 127 18.35 -5.11 17.36
N LEU A 128 17.11 -5.45 16.98
CA LEU A 128 15.91 -5.25 17.79
C LEU A 128 15.54 -6.48 18.61
N ARG A 129 16.32 -7.57 18.57
CA ARG A 129 15.99 -8.86 19.19
C ARG A 129 15.67 -8.78 20.69
N LYS A 130 16.29 -7.85 21.41
CA LYS A 130 16.12 -7.68 22.86
C LYS A 130 15.13 -6.57 23.26
N PHE A 131 14.51 -5.88 22.31
CA PHE A 131 13.55 -4.83 22.64
C PHE A 131 12.32 -5.40 23.35
N PRO A 132 11.77 -4.75 24.40
CA PRO A 132 10.50 -5.18 24.98
C PRO A 132 9.37 -5.21 23.93
N ALA A 133 8.49 -6.22 23.97
CA ALA A 133 7.38 -6.36 23.01
C ALA A 133 6.52 -5.09 22.88
N LYS A 134 6.30 -4.36 23.97
CA LYS A 134 5.58 -3.07 23.97
C LYS A 134 6.14 -2.01 23.01
N TYR A 135 7.44 -2.07 22.68
CA TYR A 135 8.09 -1.11 21.79
C TYR A 135 8.59 -1.73 20.48
N ILE A 136 8.44 -3.04 20.25
CA ILE A 136 9.08 -3.72 19.11
C ILE A 136 8.67 -3.15 17.74
N TYR A 137 7.47 -2.57 17.64
CA TYR A 137 6.96 -1.91 16.43
C TYR A 137 7.10 -0.39 16.45
N GLU A 138 7.54 0.20 17.56
CA GLU A 138 7.74 1.63 17.73
C GLU A 138 8.95 1.93 18.64
N PRO A 139 10.15 1.39 18.33
CA PRO A 139 11.28 1.42 19.25
C PRO A 139 11.78 2.83 19.55
N TRP A 140 11.50 3.79 18.66
CA TRP A 140 11.78 5.22 18.89
C TRP A 140 10.99 5.83 20.07
N LYS A 141 9.92 5.18 20.54
CA LYS A 141 9.20 5.59 21.76
C LYS A 141 9.73 4.94 23.04
N ALA A 142 10.67 4.00 22.93
CA ALA A 142 11.28 3.40 24.10
C ALA A 142 12.16 4.43 24.83
N PRO A 143 12.04 4.56 26.17
CA PRO A 143 12.98 5.32 26.98
C PRO A 143 14.44 4.91 26.70
N ILE A 144 15.38 5.85 26.82
CA ILE A 144 16.81 5.58 26.59
C ILE A 144 17.34 4.44 27.48
N ALA A 145 16.82 4.29 28.71
CA ALA A 145 17.17 3.19 29.59
C ALA A 145 16.78 1.82 29.00
N ASP A 146 15.56 1.72 28.43
CA ASP A 146 15.08 0.50 27.78
C ASP A 146 15.87 0.19 26.49
N GLN A 147 16.25 1.22 25.73
CA GLN A 147 17.11 1.07 24.53
C GLN A 147 18.51 0.56 24.89
N LYS A 148 19.12 1.12 25.94
CA LYS A 148 20.42 0.66 26.48
C LYS A 148 20.34 -0.78 26.98
N ALA A 149 19.28 -1.14 27.71
CA ALA A 149 19.07 -2.50 28.19
C ALA A 149 18.90 -3.51 27.04
N ALA A 150 18.26 -3.10 25.94
CA ALA A 150 18.16 -3.89 24.71
C ALA A 150 19.48 -3.96 23.92
N GLY A 151 20.45 -3.09 24.22
CA GLY A 151 21.72 -3.00 23.50
C GLY A 151 21.60 -2.44 22.09
N CYS A 152 20.58 -1.60 21.83
CA CYS A 152 20.38 -0.96 20.53
C CYS A 152 19.76 0.44 20.74
N ILE A 153 20.53 1.47 20.39
CA ILE A 153 20.17 2.88 20.45
C ILE A 153 19.56 3.33 19.14
N ILE A 154 18.33 3.84 19.19
CA ILE A 154 17.60 4.29 18.01
C ILE A 154 18.18 5.62 17.51
N GLY A 155 18.54 5.64 16.24
CA GLY A 155 19.31 6.70 15.57
C GLY A 155 20.80 6.39 15.43
N THR A 156 21.29 5.32 16.07
CA THR A 156 22.68 4.87 15.95
C THR A 156 22.75 3.44 15.42
N ASP A 157 22.18 2.48 16.16
CA ASP A 157 22.24 1.05 15.84
C ASP A 157 21.08 0.60 14.94
N TYR A 158 19.94 1.30 15.02
CA TYR A 158 18.79 1.15 14.14
C TYR A 158 18.22 2.54 13.82
N PRO A 159 17.81 2.84 12.58
CA PRO A 159 17.42 4.20 12.18
C PRO A 159 16.17 4.69 12.93
N LYS A 160 16.07 6.03 13.05
CA LYS A 160 14.80 6.68 13.42
C LYS A 160 13.80 6.55 12.25
N PRO A 161 12.48 6.62 12.52
CA PRO A 161 11.49 6.70 11.46
C PRO A 161 11.82 7.81 10.46
N ILE A 162 11.92 7.46 9.18
CA ILE A 162 12.22 8.41 8.10
C ILE A 162 11.05 9.39 7.84
N VAL A 163 9.87 9.07 8.35
CA VAL A 163 8.64 9.87 8.28
C VAL A 163 7.83 9.70 9.56
N ILE A 164 6.86 10.59 9.79
CA ILE A 164 5.86 10.48 10.87
C ILE A 164 4.54 10.03 10.26
N HIS A 165 4.22 8.74 10.38
CA HIS A 165 3.04 8.09 9.79
C HIS A 165 1.74 8.89 9.95
N GLU A 166 1.40 9.36 11.16
CA GLU A 166 0.13 10.06 11.39
C GLU A 166 0.01 11.35 10.55
N THR A 167 1.14 12.04 10.34
CA THR A 167 1.21 13.27 9.57
C THR A 167 1.18 12.98 8.07
N VAL A 168 2.05 12.08 7.60
CA VAL A 168 2.20 11.83 6.15
C VAL A 168 1.00 11.09 5.57
N SER A 169 0.41 10.14 6.31
CA SER A 169 -0.77 9.42 5.82
C SER A 169 -1.98 10.34 5.65
N LYS A 170 -2.13 11.35 6.51
CA LYS A 170 -3.18 12.36 6.37
C LYS A 170 -2.95 13.25 5.14
N ALA A 171 -1.74 13.78 5.00
CA ALA A 171 -1.37 14.60 3.84
C ALA A 171 -1.51 13.82 2.51
N ASN A 172 -1.11 12.55 2.50
CA ASN A 172 -1.22 11.69 1.33
C ASN A 172 -2.67 11.34 0.97
N MET A 173 -3.57 11.20 1.96
CA MET A 173 -5.02 11.07 1.69
C MET A 173 -5.58 12.30 0.96
N GLU A 174 -5.15 13.51 1.34
CA GLU A 174 -5.57 14.74 0.66
C GLU A 174 -5.02 14.80 -0.78
N LYS A 175 -3.76 14.41 -0.99
CA LYS A 175 -3.18 14.30 -2.33
C LYS A 175 -3.91 13.28 -3.20
N MET A 176 -4.26 12.11 -2.66
CA MET A 176 -5.06 11.11 -3.37
C MET A 176 -6.43 11.65 -3.76
N ALA A 177 -7.12 12.36 -2.85
CA ALA A 177 -8.41 12.97 -3.14
C ALA A 177 -8.31 13.97 -4.31
N LYS A 178 -7.27 14.82 -4.32
CA LYS A 178 -7.00 15.78 -5.40
C LYS A 178 -6.72 15.07 -6.73
N ALA A 179 -5.87 14.03 -6.73
CA ALA A 179 -5.57 13.26 -7.94
C ALA A 179 -6.82 12.55 -8.50
N TYR A 180 -7.70 12.06 -7.62
CA TYR A 180 -8.96 11.44 -8.01
C TYR A 180 -9.97 12.44 -8.60
N ALA A 181 -10.05 13.64 -8.03
CA ALA A 181 -10.87 14.72 -8.58
C ALA A 181 -10.38 15.15 -9.98
N ALA A 182 -9.07 15.40 -10.13
CA ALA A 182 -8.48 15.77 -11.41
C ALA A 182 -8.70 14.71 -12.50
N HIS A 183 -8.59 13.42 -12.15
CA HIS A 183 -8.89 12.32 -13.08
C HIS A 183 -10.37 12.32 -13.52
N LYS A 184 -11.31 12.63 -12.62
CA LYS A 184 -12.74 12.70 -12.93
C LYS A 184 -13.03 13.88 -13.87
N GLU A 185 -12.40 15.02 -13.63
CA GLU A 185 -12.52 16.22 -14.47
C GLU A 185 -11.95 15.99 -15.87
N ALA A 186 -10.76 15.39 -15.97
CA ALA A 186 -10.14 15.06 -17.26
C ALA A 186 -11.01 14.08 -18.09
N ALA A 187 -11.60 13.07 -17.43
CA ALA A 187 -12.50 12.13 -18.09
C ALA A 187 -13.80 12.81 -18.59
N ALA A 188 -14.34 13.77 -17.81
CA ALA A 188 -15.52 14.55 -18.21
C ALA A 188 -15.21 15.46 -19.40
N GLY A 189 -14.06 16.14 -19.40
CA GLY A 189 -13.60 16.99 -20.49
C GLY A 189 -13.39 16.23 -21.81
N ALA A 190 -12.86 15.00 -21.74
CA ALA A 190 -12.70 14.13 -22.90
C ALA A 190 -14.04 13.64 -23.49
N SER A 191 -15.07 13.48 -22.65
CA SER A 191 -16.43 13.14 -23.11
C SER A 191 -17.24 14.33 -23.67
N GLY A 192 -16.83 15.56 -23.34
CA GLY A 192 -17.52 16.79 -23.79
C GLY A 192 -17.02 17.37 -25.11
N SER A 193 -15.90 16.88 -25.66
CA SER A 193 -15.31 17.36 -26.93
C SER A 193 -15.71 16.54 -28.15
N GLY A 194 -16.61 15.56 -28.00
CA GLY A 194 -17.17 14.78 -29.11
C GLY A 194 -18.66 15.02 -29.29
N THR A 195 -19.02 16.01 -30.11
CA THR A 195 -20.11 16.03 -31.13
C THR A 195 -20.55 17.47 -31.42
N GLY A 196 -20.11 18.00 -32.57
CA GLY A 196 -20.63 19.20 -33.21
C GLY A 196 -20.66 18.99 -34.73
N GLY A 197 -21.43 18.01 -35.17
CA GLY A 197 -21.72 17.72 -36.58
C GLY A 197 -23.18 17.28 -36.67
N GLY A 198 -23.99 18.07 -37.37
CA GLY A 198 -25.45 18.11 -37.27
C GLY A 198 -26.21 16.95 -37.92
N GLY A 199 -27.49 16.87 -37.57
CA GLY A 199 -28.47 15.93 -38.10
C GLY A 199 -29.71 15.87 -37.20
N ASP A 200 -30.63 16.79 -37.43
CA ASP A 200 -31.97 16.88 -36.83
C ASP A 200 -32.97 15.93 -37.57
N PRO A 201 -34.21 15.71 -37.10
CA PRO A 201 -34.59 14.54 -36.30
C PRO A 201 -35.75 13.72 -36.90
N GLU A 202 -35.94 12.47 -36.47
CA GLU A 202 -37.27 11.83 -36.59
C GLU A 202 -37.50 10.66 -35.61
N GLY A 203 -38.59 10.78 -34.84
CA GLY A 203 -39.60 9.72 -34.74
C GLY A 203 -39.40 8.54 -33.77
N GLY A 204 -39.83 8.73 -32.52
CA GLY A 204 -40.90 7.88 -31.93
C GLY A 204 -40.56 6.53 -31.26
N GLY A 205 -40.76 6.49 -29.94
CA GLY A 205 -41.51 5.39 -29.30
C GLY A 205 -40.76 4.44 -28.37
N GLY A 206 -41.17 4.42 -27.09
CA GLY A 206 -41.26 3.18 -26.32
C GLY A 206 -40.55 3.11 -24.96
N GLY A 207 -41.34 3.11 -23.88
CA GLY A 207 -41.13 2.19 -22.75
C GLY A 207 -40.29 2.67 -21.57
N ALA A 208 -40.92 3.33 -20.61
CA ALA A 208 -40.37 3.56 -19.27
C ALA A 208 -40.40 2.26 -18.44
N ALA A 209 -39.22 1.73 -18.07
CA ALA A 209 -39.08 0.69 -17.06
C ALA A 209 -38.33 1.25 -15.83
N LYS A 210 -39.07 1.46 -14.73
CA LYS A 210 -38.53 1.84 -13.42
C LYS A 210 -37.79 0.65 -12.81
N GLY A 211 -36.46 0.70 -12.78
CA GLY A 211 -35.63 -0.24 -12.02
C GLY A 211 -35.54 0.17 -10.54
N SER A 212 -36.17 -0.62 -9.67
CA SER A 212 -36.12 -0.47 -8.22
C SER A 212 -34.73 -0.74 -7.64
N ASN A 213 -34.23 0.17 -6.80
CA ASN A 213 -32.97 0.05 -6.09
C ASN A 213 -33.12 -0.91 -4.89
N GLY A 214 -32.90 -2.21 -5.12
CA GLY A 214 -32.94 -3.26 -4.08
C GLY A 214 -31.55 -3.61 -3.57
N LYS A 215 -31.19 -3.15 -2.37
CA LYS A 215 -30.04 -3.68 -1.61
C LYS A 215 -30.25 -5.18 -1.34
N ARG A 216 -29.49 -6.05 -2.01
CA ARG A 216 -29.36 -7.46 -1.60
C ARG A 216 -28.11 -7.63 -0.73
N PRO A 217 -28.22 -8.14 0.51
CA PRO A 217 -27.04 -8.51 1.29
C PRO A 217 -26.44 -9.82 0.72
N MET A 218 -25.10 -9.87 0.64
CA MET A 218 -24.37 -11.12 0.34
C MET A 218 -24.56 -12.09 1.50
N LYS A 219 -25.13 -13.28 1.22
CA LYS A 219 -25.03 -14.42 2.12
C LYS A 219 -23.66 -15.06 1.93
N GLN A 220 -22.85 -15.11 2.98
CA GLN A 220 -21.65 -15.95 3.04
C GLN A 220 -22.09 -17.41 2.87
N GLN A 221 -21.63 -18.06 1.80
CA GLN A 221 -21.66 -19.51 1.69
C GLN A 221 -20.58 -20.07 2.62
N THR A 222 -21.00 -20.74 3.69
CA THR A 222 -20.12 -21.59 4.49
C THR A 222 -19.91 -22.91 3.76
N LEU A 223 -18.65 -23.21 3.41
CA LEU A 223 -18.27 -24.52 2.88
C LEU A 223 -18.27 -25.56 4.01
N PRO A 224 -18.76 -26.80 3.79
CA PRO A 224 -18.77 -27.83 4.82
C PRO A 224 -17.35 -28.36 5.09
N VAL A 225 -17.01 -28.46 6.38
CA VAL A 225 -15.76 -29.05 6.87
C VAL A 225 -15.84 -30.59 6.74
N PRO A 226 -14.83 -31.27 6.18
CA PRO A 226 -14.84 -32.72 6.08
C PRO A 226 -14.66 -33.36 7.46
N LYS A 227 -15.53 -34.34 7.79
CA LYS A 227 -15.40 -35.16 8.99
C LYS A 227 -14.17 -36.06 8.85
N LYS A 228 -13.26 -35.99 9.83
CA LYS A 228 -12.13 -36.91 9.97
C LYS A 228 -12.64 -38.35 10.05
N ARG A 229 -12.04 -39.23 9.25
CA ARG A 229 -12.06 -40.68 9.49
C ARG A 229 -10.94 -41.02 10.46
#